data_AF-A0AAN0Z2T0-F1
#
_entry.id   AF-A0AAN0Z2T0-F1
#
_cell.length_a   1.000
_cell.length_b   1.000
_cell.length_c   1.000
_cell.angle_alpha   90.00
_cell.angle_beta   90.00
_cell.angle_gamma   90.00
#
_symmetry.space_group_name_H-M   'P 1'
#
loop_
_entity.id
_entity.type
_entity.pdbx_description
1 polymer ?
#
loop_
_entity_poly.entity_id
_entity_poly.type
_entity_poly.pdbx_seq_one_letter_code
_entity_poly.pdbx_strand_id
1 'polypeptide(L)'
;MKRWNALILVAATVLASACAGRSSTRDDVARPSDDRNVQTALDRIAASANQPVCDPAHLKMEIAEATRMIQQQANQDAFVKSERLAASFAFCGPKRNWGMATTAEFVGSQLAFAVLLQSRMPEQQRNLDAIERDARWADLLLQYARRFPGERSAAEQDWQILERGRQALQRASQ
;
A
#
# COMPACT_ATOMS: atom_id res chain seq x y z
N MET A 1 5.83 -58.43 -43.83
CA MET A 1 5.13 -57.31 -44.49
C MET A 1 4.83 -56.24 -43.45
N LYS A 2 5.08 -54.98 -43.81
CA LYS A 2 4.81 -53.73 -43.05
C LYS A 2 3.32 -53.69 -42.60
N ARG A 3 2.96 -53.13 -41.44
CA ARG A 3 2.69 -51.69 -41.26
C ARG A 3 2.68 -51.28 -39.79
N TRP A 4 3.28 -50.11 -39.56
CA TRP A 4 3.24 -49.27 -38.37
C TRP A 4 1.93 -48.47 -38.28
N ASN A 5 1.54 -48.09 -37.05
CA ASN A 5 0.88 -46.84 -36.59
C ASN A 5 0.51 -47.08 -35.11
N ALA A 6 1.26 -46.64 -34.10
CA ALA A 6 1.42 -45.28 -33.56
C ALA A 6 0.13 -44.67 -32.95
N LEU A 7 0.27 -44.25 -31.67
CA LEU A 7 -0.51 -43.23 -30.91
C LEU A 7 -1.84 -43.69 -30.29
N ILE A 8 -2.25 -43.37 -29.06
CA ILE A 8 -1.71 -42.56 -27.94
C ILE A 8 -2.41 -43.05 -26.64
N LEU A 9 -1.69 -42.89 -25.53
CA LEU A 9 -2.07 -43.03 -24.13
C LEU A 9 -3.30 -42.20 -23.71
N VAL A 10 -4.19 -42.80 -22.90
CA VAL A 10 -4.88 -42.09 -21.81
C VAL A 10 -4.81 -42.95 -20.55
N ALA A 11 -3.74 -42.77 -19.78
CA ALA A 11 -3.66 -43.29 -18.41
C ALA A 11 -4.24 -42.23 -17.47
N ALA A 12 -5.41 -42.54 -16.91
CA ALA A 12 -6.01 -41.77 -15.83
C ALA A 12 -5.10 -41.86 -14.59
N THR A 13 -4.42 -40.76 -14.26
CA THR A 13 -3.71 -40.59 -13.00
C THR A 13 -4.62 -39.84 -12.04
N VAL A 14 -5.38 -40.59 -11.25
CA VAL A 14 -5.95 -40.11 -9.99
C VAL A 14 -4.94 -40.39 -8.89
N LEU A 15 -4.08 -39.42 -8.63
CA LEU A 15 -3.42 -39.25 -7.33
C LEU A 15 -3.60 -37.77 -6.98
N ALA A 16 -4.76 -37.47 -6.40
CA ALA A 16 -5.00 -36.21 -5.73
C ALA A 16 -4.00 -36.09 -4.58
N SER A 17 -2.95 -35.31 -4.81
CA SER A 17 -2.02 -34.82 -3.80
C SER A 17 -2.72 -33.80 -2.91
N ALA A 18 -3.73 -34.23 -2.15
CA ALA A 18 -4.32 -33.48 -1.04
C ALA A 18 -3.57 -33.79 0.26
N CYS A 19 -2.24 -33.70 0.21
CA CYS A 19 -1.33 -33.58 1.35
C CYS A 19 -0.08 -32.82 0.87
N ALA A 20 -0.30 -31.71 0.16
CA ALA A 20 0.73 -30.68 0.05
C ALA A 20 0.68 -29.88 1.36
N GLY A 21 1.61 -30.21 2.25
CA GLY A 21 1.90 -29.41 3.41
C GLY A 21 2.02 -27.94 3.01
N ARG A 22 1.52 -27.10 3.91
CA ARG A 22 1.67 -25.65 3.99
C ARG A 22 3.13 -25.24 3.73
N SER A 23 3.51 -25.14 2.47
CA SER A 23 4.81 -24.69 2.01
C SER A 23 4.58 -23.38 1.29
N SER A 24 4.39 -22.33 2.10
CA SER A 24 4.65 -20.95 1.70
C SER A 24 6.13 -20.85 1.35
N THR A 25 6.50 -21.19 0.12
CA THR A 25 7.74 -20.68 -0.47
C THR A 25 7.50 -19.20 -0.77
N ARG A 26 7.62 -18.37 0.27
CA ARG A 26 7.68 -16.92 0.21
C ARG A 26 8.91 -16.48 1.01
N ASP A 27 10.07 -16.97 0.59
CA ASP A 27 11.35 -16.36 0.94
C ASP A 27 11.66 -15.27 -0.08
N ASP A 28 10.93 -14.15 0.01
CA ASP A 28 11.44 -12.85 -0.44
C ASP A 28 11.73 -12.08 0.85
N VAL A 29 13.01 -12.13 1.25
CA VAL A 29 13.49 -11.92 2.61
C VAL A 29 13.37 -10.45 3.02
N ALA A 30 12.20 -10.07 3.51
CA ALA A 30 12.15 -8.99 4.48
C ALA A 30 12.90 -9.44 5.73
N ARG A 31 13.81 -8.59 6.23
CA ARG A 31 14.53 -8.91 7.46
C ARG A 31 13.55 -8.78 8.62
N PRO A 32 13.63 -9.63 9.67
CA PRO A 32 12.77 -9.50 10.84
C PRO A 32 12.80 -8.11 11.51
N SER A 33 13.90 -7.36 11.35
CA SER A 33 14.01 -5.95 11.78
C SER A 33 13.10 -5.01 10.99
N ASP A 34 12.96 -5.25 9.69
CA ASP A 34 12.23 -4.37 8.78
C ASP A 34 10.73 -4.59 8.97
N ASP A 35 10.30 -5.85 9.12
CA ASP A 35 8.93 -6.21 9.50
C ASP A 35 8.52 -5.54 10.80
N ARG A 36 9.40 -5.54 11.81
CA ARG A 36 9.11 -4.90 13.10
C ARG A 36 8.99 -3.37 12.96
N ASN A 37 9.85 -2.74 12.17
CA ASN A 37 9.79 -1.30 11.91
C ASN A 37 8.51 -0.92 11.16
N VAL A 38 8.13 -1.71 10.15
CA VAL A 38 6.91 -1.53 9.37
C VAL A 38 5.68 -1.75 10.25
N GLN A 39 5.65 -2.82 11.05
CA GLN A 39 4.56 -3.06 11.99
C GLN A 39 4.44 -1.90 12.98
N THR A 40 5.54 -1.41 13.52
CA THR A 40 5.54 -0.25 14.43
C THR A 40 4.99 1.01 13.74
N ALA A 41 5.33 1.24 12.48
CA ALA A 41 4.79 2.35 11.70
C ALA A 41 3.27 2.20 11.49
N LEU A 42 2.82 1.02 11.06
CA LEU A 42 1.41 0.70 10.86
C LEU A 42 0.61 0.85 12.16
N ASP A 43 1.13 0.37 13.29
CA ASP A 43 0.48 0.50 14.60
C ASP A 43 0.34 1.97 15.03
N ARG A 44 1.37 2.78 14.80
CA ARG A 44 1.33 4.23 15.09
C ARG A 44 0.32 4.96 14.20
N ILE A 45 0.23 4.58 12.93
CA ILE A 45 -0.74 5.15 11.98
C ILE A 45 -2.15 4.68 12.33
N ALA A 46 -2.34 3.42 12.71
CA ALA A 46 -3.63 2.90 13.16
C ALA A 46 -4.13 3.62 14.42
N ALA A 47 -3.23 4.02 15.32
CA ALA A 47 -3.57 4.74 16.53
C ALA A 47 -4.11 6.17 16.29
N SER A 48 -3.92 6.76 15.10
CA SER A 48 -4.50 8.06 14.76
C SER A 48 -5.94 7.98 14.23
N ALA A 49 -6.50 6.77 14.08
CA ALA A 49 -7.86 6.59 13.60
C ALA A 49 -8.89 7.01 14.68
N ASN A 50 -9.52 8.18 14.51
CA ASN A 50 -10.59 8.63 15.41
C ASN A 50 -11.83 7.71 15.42
N GLN A 51 -12.12 7.05 14.29
CA GLN A 51 -13.16 6.02 14.18
C GLN A 51 -12.75 4.98 13.13
N PRO A 52 -12.48 3.72 13.50
CA PRO A 52 -12.08 2.71 12.54
C PRO A 52 -13.28 2.16 11.77
N VAL A 53 -13.34 2.41 10.46
CA VAL A 53 -14.34 1.79 9.58
C VAL A 53 -13.67 0.69 8.76
N CYS A 54 -13.92 -0.56 9.14
CA CYS A 54 -13.35 -1.72 8.46
C CYS A 54 -14.23 -2.29 7.36
N ASP A 55 -15.35 -1.63 7.01
CA ASP A 55 -16.22 -2.05 5.91
C ASP A 55 -15.53 -1.82 4.54
N PRO A 56 -15.30 -2.86 3.72
CA PRO A 56 -14.62 -2.72 2.44
C PRO A 56 -15.39 -1.88 1.42
N ALA A 57 -16.73 -1.90 1.46
CA ALA A 57 -17.53 -1.08 0.55
C ALA A 57 -17.37 0.41 0.89
N HIS A 58 -17.44 0.75 2.17
CA HIS A 58 -17.15 2.09 2.68
C HIS A 58 -15.72 2.54 2.33
N LEU A 59 -14.68 1.74 2.63
CA LEU A 59 -13.30 2.11 2.33
C LEU A 59 -13.07 2.35 0.82
N LYS A 60 -13.65 1.52 -0.05
CA LYS A 60 -13.57 1.71 -1.52
C LYS A 60 -14.24 3.01 -1.97
N MET A 61 -15.41 3.33 -1.41
CA MET A 61 -16.11 4.58 -1.70
C MET A 61 -15.30 5.79 -1.25
N GLU A 62 -14.74 5.76 -0.03
CA GLU A 62 -13.91 6.83 0.50
C GLU A 62 -12.65 7.06 -0.34
N ILE A 63 -12.02 5.98 -0.85
CA ILE A 63 -10.88 6.08 -1.79
C ILE A 63 -11.28 6.76 -3.10
N ALA A 64 -12.41 6.34 -3.69
CA ALA A 64 -12.90 6.92 -4.93
C ALA A 64 -13.23 8.42 -4.77
N GLU A 65 -13.81 8.78 -3.64
CA GLU A 65 -14.10 10.17 -3.31
C GLU A 65 -12.81 10.98 -3.06
N ALA A 66 -11.83 10.45 -2.32
CA ALA A 66 -10.53 11.10 -2.15
C ALA A 66 -9.86 11.36 -3.51
N THR A 67 -9.87 10.36 -4.38
CA THR A 67 -9.35 10.47 -5.77
C THR A 67 -10.06 11.58 -6.53
N ARG A 68 -11.39 11.67 -6.43
CA ARG A 68 -12.18 12.74 -7.07
C ARG A 68 -11.84 14.12 -6.51
N MET A 69 -11.66 14.24 -5.19
CA MET A 69 -11.30 15.52 -4.56
C MET A 69 -9.92 16.00 -4.99
N ILE A 70 -8.95 15.08 -5.13
CA ILE A 70 -7.63 15.36 -5.68
C ILE A 70 -7.75 15.91 -7.11
N GLN A 71 -8.59 15.30 -7.95
CA GLN A 71 -8.84 15.77 -9.31
C GLN A 71 -9.50 17.15 -9.35
N GLN A 72 -10.37 17.44 -8.38
CA GLN A 72 -11.07 18.71 -8.21
C GLN A 72 -10.23 19.78 -7.49
N GLN A 73 -8.98 19.48 -7.11
CA GLN A 73 -8.07 20.37 -6.38
C GLN A 73 -8.59 20.82 -5.01
N ALA A 74 -9.51 20.06 -4.39
CA ALA A 74 -9.96 20.26 -3.02
C ALA A 74 -8.91 19.75 -2.02
N ASN A 75 -7.71 20.35 -2.05
CA ASN A 75 -6.49 19.78 -1.47
C ASN A 75 -6.61 19.55 0.05
N GLN A 76 -7.21 20.47 0.81
CA GLN A 76 -7.28 20.36 2.27
C GLN A 76 -8.15 19.18 2.72
N ASP A 77 -9.36 19.07 2.17
CA ASP A 77 -10.25 17.96 2.48
C ASP A 77 -9.69 16.63 1.95
N ALA A 78 -9.06 16.66 0.77
CA ALA A 78 -8.40 15.48 0.21
C ALA A 78 -7.23 14.99 1.09
N PHE A 79 -6.44 15.92 1.64
CA PHE A 79 -5.35 15.61 2.56
C PHE A 79 -5.87 14.89 3.82
N VAL A 80 -6.86 15.49 4.49
CA VAL A 80 -7.47 14.90 5.71
C VAL A 80 -8.05 13.52 5.41
N LYS A 81 -8.65 13.34 4.23
CA LYS A 81 -9.23 12.07 3.80
C LYS A 81 -8.17 11.01 3.53
N SER A 82 -7.06 11.37 2.89
CA SER A 82 -5.92 10.47 2.68
C SER A 82 -5.31 9.99 4.02
N GLU A 83 -5.11 10.88 5.00
CA GLU A 83 -4.64 10.48 6.33
C GLU A 83 -5.63 9.52 7.02
N ARG A 84 -6.94 9.81 6.94
CA ARG A 84 -7.98 8.96 7.52
C ARG A 84 -8.04 7.59 6.86
N LEU A 85 -7.87 7.52 5.54
CA LEU A 85 -7.81 6.26 4.79
C LEU A 85 -6.57 5.46 5.18
N ALA A 86 -5.41 6.10 5.30
CA ALA A 86 -4.18 5.46 5.78
C ALA A 86 -4.39 4.84 7.18
N ALA A 87 -4.93 5.63 8.13
CA ALA A 87 -5.21 5.18 9.49
C ALA A 87 -6.22 4.01 9.53
N SER A 88 -7.29 4.09 8.75
CA SER A 88 -8.31 3.05 8.69
C SER A 88 -7.76 1.76 8.08
N PHE A 89 -6.96 1.86 7.02
CA PHE A 89 -6.39 0.68 6.37
C PHE A 89 -5.35 0.00 7.26
N ALA A 90 -4.48 0.78 7.91
CA ALA A 90 -3.51 0.28 8.88
C ALA A 90 -4.19 -0.47 10.04
N PHE A 91 -5.30 0.08 10.56
CA PHE A 91 -6.07 -0.53 11.64
C PHE A 91 -6.81 -1.81 11.20
N CYS A 92 -7.42 -1.79 10.02
CA CYS A 92 -8.29 -2.87 9.56
C CYS A 92 -7.54 -4.01 8.89
N GLY A 93 -6.33 -3.78 8.38
CA GLY A 93 -5.51 -4.79 7.70
C GLY A 93 -5.33 -6.08 8.49
N PRO A 94 -4.85 -6.03 9.74
CA PRO A 94 -4.74 -7.22 10.58
C PRO A 94 -6.07 -7.95 10.75
N LYS A 95 -7.18 -7.23 10.98
CA LYS A 95 -8.52 -7.81 11.18
C LYS A 95 -9.07 -8.49 9.92
N ARG A 96 -8.62 -8.04 8.76
CA ARG A 96 -9.02 -8.53 7.44
C ARG A 96 -8.04 -9.53 6.85
N ASN A 97 -7.00 -9.92 7.60
CA ASN A 97 -5.90 -10.77 7.15
C ASN A 97 -5.23 -10.25 5.86
N TRP A 98 -5.16 -8.93 5.70
CA TRP A 98 -4.39 -8.34 4.61
C TRP A 98 -2.90 -8.61 4.84
N GLY A 99 -2.18 -8.90 3.76
CA GLY A 99 -0.73 -9.08 3.85
C GLY A 99 -0.06 -7.80 4.33
N MET A 100 1.03 -7.94 5.09
CA MET A 100 1.81 -6.78 5.57
C MET A 100 2.34 -5.94 4.40
N ALA A 101 2.77 -6.58 3.30
CA ALA A 101 3.21 -5.88 2.08
C ALA A 101 2.08 -5.05 1.45
N THR A 102 0.90 -5.65 1.28
CA THR A 102 -0.29 -4.96 0.76
C THR A 102 -0.76 -3.83 1.68
N THR A 103 -0.68 -4.03 2.99
CA THR A 103 -1.01 -3.00 3.98
C THR A 103 -0.03 -1.85 3.93
N ALA A 104 1.27 -2.14 3.85
CA ALA A 104 2.31 -1.13 3.71
C ALA A 104 2.18 -0.35 2.40
N GLU A 105 1.92 -1.02 1.27
CA GLU A 105 1.73 -0.37 -0.02
C GLU A 105 0.58 0.64 0.03
N PHE A 106 -0.61 0.20 0.45
CA PHE A 106 -1.78 1.06 0.46
C PHE A 106 -1.63 2.25 1.42
N VAL A 107 -1.17 1.99 2.65
CA VAL A 107 -0.96 3.04 3.66
C VAL A 107 0.12 4.01 3.19
N GLY A 108 1.21 3.50 2.62
CA GLY A 108 2.29 4.30 2.05
C GLY A 108 1.81 5.20 0.90
N SER A 109 0.98 4.67 0.01
CA SER A 109 0.36 5.41 -1.10
C SER A 109 -0.48 6.59 -0.59
N GLN A 110 -1.38 6.35 0.37
CA GLN A 110 -2.24 7.40 0.92
C GLN A 110 -1.43 8.52 1.58
N LEU A 111 -0.36 8.18 2.31
CA LEU A 111 0.54 9.18 2.91
C LEU A 111 1.36 9.93 1.84
N ALA A 112 1.80 9.27 0.77
CA ALA A 112 2.47 9.93 -0.35
C ALA A 112 1.56 10.97 -1.04
N PHE A 113 0.27 10.64 -1.21
CA PHE A 113 -0.74 11.58 -1.69
C PHE A 113 -0.94 12.74 -0.72
N ALA A 114 -1.02 12.47 0.59
CA ALA A 114 -1.16 13.51 1.60
C ALA A 114 -0.03 14.56 1.51
N VAL A 115 1.22 14.11 1.35
CA VAL A 115 2.39 14.98 1.15
C VAL A 115 2.27 15.80 -0.15
N LEU A 116 1.88 15.17 -1.26
CA LEU A 116 1.69 15.88 -2.52
C LEU A 116 0.58 16.94 -2.42
N LEU A 117 -0.52 16.65 -1.73
CA LEU A 117 -1.62 17.59 -1.56
C LEU A 117 -1.21 18.79 -0.70
N GLN A 118 -0.51 18.55 0.40
CA GLN A 118 0.08 19.58 1.24
C GLN A 118 1.07 20.46 0.46
N SER A 119 1.88 19.88 -0.43
CA SER A 119 2.81 20.66 -1.27
C SER A 119 2.11 21.64 -2.23
N ARG A 120 0.83 21.39 -2.54
CA ARG A 120 0.00 22.22 -3.42
C ARG A 120 -0.81 23.28 -2.67
N MET A 121 -0.84 23.22 -1.34
CA MET A 121 -1.51 24.22 -0.52
C MET A 121 -0.67 25.51 -0.38
N PRO A 122 -1.32 26.67 -0.16
CA PRO A 122 -0.63 27.88 0.31
C PRO A 122 0.17 27.59 1.57
N GLU A 123 1.33 28.22 1.71
CA GLU A 123 2.26 27.96 2.83
C GLU A 123 1.61 28.15 4.20
N GLN A 124 0.76 29.17 4.36
CA GLN A 124 0.06 29.47 5.62
C GLN A 124 -0.94 28.38 6.05
N GLN A 125 -1.34 27.49 5.13
CA GLN A 125 -2.29 26.41 5.37
C GLN A 125 -1.60 25.05 5.54
N ARG A 126 -0.28 24.98 5.31
CA ARG A 126 0.46 23.72 5.40
C ARG A 126 0.66 23.29 6.84
N ASN A 127 0.58 21.99 7.08
CA ASN A 127 0.98 21.40 8.35
C ASN A 127 2.34 20.72 8.20
N LEU A 128 3.41 21.42 8.58
CA LEU A 128 4.79 20.95 8.41
C LEU A 128 5.07 19.65 9.18
N ASP A 129 4.54 19.51 10.39
CA ASP A 129 4.72 18.31 11.21
C ASP A 129 4.05 17.09 10.57
N ALA A 130 2.83 17.29 10.02
CA ALA A 130 2.13 16.23 9.29
C ALA A 130 2.89 15.85 8.02
N ILE A 131 3.39 16.83 7.26
CA ILE A 131 4.20 16.58 6.05
C ILE A 131 5.44 15.75 6.36
N GLU A 132 6.22 16.12 7.38
CA GLU A 132 7.45 15.40 7.73
C GLU A 132 7.14 13.97 8.17
N ARG A 133 6.14 13.80 9.03
CA ARG A 133 5.69 12.49 9.53
C ARG A 133 5.20 11.61 8.38
N ASP A 134 4.33 12.12 7.53
CA ASP A 134 3.73 11.35 6.44
C ASP A 134 4.76 11.00 5.39
N ALA A 135 5.66 11.92 5.05
CA ALA A 135 6.75 11.66 4.13
C ALA A 135 7.69 10.58 4.66
N ARG A 136 8.00 10.56 5.96
CA ARG A 136 8.85 9.53 6.59
C ARG A 136 8.18 8.16 6.59
N TRP A 137 6.88 8.08 6.92
CA TRP A 137 6.19 6.80 6.95
C TRP A 137 5.87 6.27 5.56
N ALA A 138 5.46 7.12 4.62
CA ALA A 138 5.29 6.74 3.22
C ALA A 138 6.57 6.12 2.66
N ASP A 139 7.71 6.74 2.94
CA ASP A 139 9.03 6.26 2.51
C ASP A 139 9.32 4.83 2.98
N LEU A 140 9.23 4.61 4.30
CA LEU A 140 9.47 3.31 4.92
C LEU A 140 8.54 2.22 4.35
N LEU A 141 7.25 2.52 4.26
CA LEU A 141 6.23 1.57 3.86
C LEU A 141 6.32 1.20 2.37
N LEU A 142 6.56 2.18 1.50
CA LEU A 142 6.74 1.94 0.07
C LEU A 142 8.04 1.20 -0.22
N GLN A 143 9.15 1.52 0.46
CA GLN A 143 10.40 0.75 0.36
C GLN A 143 10.23 -0.70 0.76
N TYR A 144 9.43 -0.96 1.79
CA TYR A 144 9.10 -2.32 2.21
C TYR A 144 8.27 -3.04 1.13
N ALA A 145 7.18 -2.42 0.65
CA ALA A 145 6.29 -2.99 -0.36
C ALA A 145 7.01 -3.32 -1.69
N ARG A 146 7.97 -2.50 -2.11
CA ARG A 146 8.77 -2.69 -3.34
C ARG A 146 9.54 -4.01 -3.41
N ARG A 147 9.79 -4.65 -2.26
CA ARG A 147 10.51 -5.92 -2.17
C ARG A 147 9.63 -7.11 -2.56
N PHE A 148 8.32 -6.91 -2.62
CA PHE A 148 7.34 -7.97 -2.91
C PHE A 148 6.86 -7.86 -4.36
N PRO A 149 6.94 -8.92 -5.18
CA PRO A 149 6.59 -8.85 -6.60
C PRO A 149 5.16 -8.38 -6.89
N GLY A 150 4.18 -8.71 -6.03
CA GLY A 150 2.77 -8.35 -6.22
C GLY A 150 2.48 -6.85 -6.05
N GLU A 151 3.27 -6.16 -5.24
CA GLU A 151 3.08 -4.77 -4.84
C GLU A 151 4.11 -3.83 -5.49
N ARG A 152 5.20 -4.37 -6.04
CA ARG A 152 6.36 -3.59 -6.50
C ARG A 152 6.03 -2.49 -7.50
N SER A 153 5.21 -2.78 -8.51
CA SER A 153 4.89 -1.81 -9.56
C SER A 153 4.09 -0.62 -9.01
N ALA A 154 3.08 -0.90 -8.18
CA ALA A 154 2.28 0.14 -7.53
C ALA A 154 3.15 0.98 -6.58
N ALA A 155 3.93 0.32 -5.72
CA ALA A 155 4.83 0.99 -4.78
C ALA A 155 5.93 1.81 -5.48
N GLU A 156 6.31 1.51 -6.72
CA GLU A 156 7.20 2.35 -7.51
C GLU A 156 6.51 3.64 -7.96
N GLN A 157 5.27 3.54 -8.46
CA GLN A 157 4.47 4.69 -8.88
C GLN A 157 4.16 5.62 -7.70
N ASP A 158 3.79 5.06 -6.54
CA ASP A 158 3.48 5.83 -5.34
C ASP A 158 4.69 6.57 -4.78
N TRP A 159 5.88 6.02 -4.92
CA TRP A 159 7.10 6.73 -4.55
C TRP A 159 7.37 7.94 -5.44
N GLN A 160 7.07 7.85 -6.74
CA GLN A 160 7.17 9.02 -7.63
C GLN A 160 6.15 10.10 -7.25
N ILE A 161 5.02 9.74 -6.63
CA ILE A 161 4.08 10.71 -6.04
C ILE A 161 4.75 11.41 -4.84
N LEU A 162 5.33 10.64 -3.92
CA LEU A 162 6.04 11.15 -2.75
C LEU A 162 7.18 12.11 -3.13
N GLU A 163 8.02 11.73 -4.09
CA GLU A 163 9.14 12.55 -4.55
C GLU A 163 8.67 13.85 -5.21
N ARG A 164 7.60 13.81 -6.00
CA ARG A 164 7.01 15.04 -6.55
C ARG A 164 6.54 15.99 -5.45
N GLY A 165 5.94 15.46 -4.39
CA GLY A 165 5.53 16.26 -3.22
C GLY A 165 6.73 16.90 -2.51
N ARG A 166 7.78 16.11 -2.23
CA ARG A 166 9.03 16.60 -1.60
C ARG A 166 9.69 17.71 -2.42
N GLN A 167 9.84 17.52 -3.72
CA GLN A 167 10.43 18.51 -4.63
C GLN A 167 9.61 19.79 -4.74
N ALA A 168 8.27 19.70 -4.66
CA ALA A 168 7.40 20.86 -4.67
C ALA A 168 7.55 21.68 -3.37
N LEU A 169 7.63 21.00 -2.22
CA LEU A 169 7.86 21.64 -0.92
C LEU A 169 9.22 22.34 -0.86
N GLN A 170 10.29 21.69 -1.32
CA GLN A 170 11.64 22.27 -1.36
C GLN A 170 11.71 23.54 -2.21
N ARG A 171 11.02 23.57 -3.35
CA ARG A 171 10.96 24.76 -4.22
C ARG A 171 10.18 25.90 -3.60
N ALA A 172 9.19 25.60 -2.75
CA ALA A 172 8.38 26.61 -2.07
C ALA A 172 9.07 27.20 -0.82
N SER A 173 10.15 26.59 -0.35
CA SER A 173 10.96 27.07 0.80
C SER A 173 12.23 27.85 0.38
N GLN A 174 12.43 28.06 -0.92
CA GLN A 174 13.53 28.86 -1.50
C GLN A 174 13.01 30.24 -1.89
#